data_AF-A0A8T2RUR4-F1
#
_entry.id   AF-A0A8T2RUR4-F1
#
_cell.length_a   1.000
_cell.length_b   1.000
_cell.length_c   1.000
_cell.angle_alpha   90.00
_cell.angle_beta   90.00
_cell.angle_gamma   90.00
#
_symmetry.space_group_name_H-M   'P 1'
#
loop_
_entity.id
_entity.type
_entity.pdbx_description
1 polymer ?
#
loop_
_entity_poly.entity_id
_entity_poly.type
_entity_poly.pdbx_seq_one_letter_code
_entity_poly.pdbx_strand_id
1 'polypeptide(L)'
;MFDNPNSTLYDTKRNPLHRNPKVVDLDYSFSESNRTPQQQLQVNNSVMYRQMVTAAKTPSLFFGQSYRQGDSPGPGAGTVENTPHGTVHVWTGNPSNPNDEDMGTLYSAARDPIFFAHHGNVDRLWSIWKTLGGRRTDLTDSDYLQATFEFYDENKNLVRVKIADALQTENLRYNYQNVDIPWVRRTTTRSAVATTFSGPGGGPSPAMAGPLKEKIKEKYRDFKKGLKEFKADLKDKMAGRKLEKTLKALVKRPRKVKAADFDEEILVIEGVQVACDEKVKFDVYINLVDVDEDKVGNDVAEYAGSFVNVPHTAMKMAETKKGLTDSRIRKSNFRLGIGDVLADLDIEDDDDFAVTIVPRGKPNIPVSIDDIRLEYE
;
A
#
# COMPACT_ATOMS: atom_id res chain seq x y z
N MET A 1 -23.69 -11.22 9.96
CA MET A 1 -24.63 -10.11 10.28
C MET A 1 -24.81 -9.14 9.12
N PHE A 2 -23.73 -8.74 8.42
CA PHE A 2 -23.80 -7.84 7.27
C PHE A 2 -24.34 -8.52 6.00
N ASP A 3 -24.21 -9.84 5.85
CA ASP A 3 -24.63 -10.57 4.65
C ASP A 3 -25.94 -11.37 4.84
N ASN A 4 -26.90 -10.77 5.54
CA ASN A 4 -28.26 -11.31 5.70
C ASN A 4 -29.24 -10.31 5.08
N PRO A 5 -29.95 -10.63 3.98
CA PRO A 5 -30.87 -9.70 3.32
C PRO A 5 -31.97 -9.09 4.20
N ASN A 6 -32.30 -9.73 5.33
CA ASN A 6 -33.30 -9.23 6.29
C ASN A 6 -32.69 -8.32 7.38
N SER A 7 -31.37 -8.09 7.35
CA SER A 7 -30.65 -7.25 8.31
C SER A 7 -30.65 -5.79 7.86
N THR A 8 -30.78 -4.85 8.79
CA THR A 8 -30.57 -3.42 8.53
C THR A 8 -29.11 -3.08 8.20
N LEU A 9 -28.19 -4.03 8.42
CA LEU A 9 -26.77 -3.91 8.08
C LEU A 9 -26.44 -4.44 6.67
N TYR A 10 -27.45 -4.92 5.94
CA TYR A 10 -27.28 -5.46 4.60
C TYR A 10 -27.26 -4.35 3.56
N ASP A 11 -26.41 -4.55 2.55
CA ASP A 11 -26.36 -3.70 1.37
C ASP A 11 -26.37 -4.59 0.12
N THR A 12 -27.25 -4.29 -0.82
CA THR A 12 -27.37 -4.98 -2.12
C THR A 12 -26.22 -4.64 -3.06
N LYS A 13 -25.54 -3.52 -2.86
CA LYS A 13 -24.48 -2.99 -3.72
C LYS A 13 -23.07 -3.46 -3.36
N ARG A 14 -22.91 -4.57 -2.65
CA ARG A 14 -21.58 -5.22 -2.53
C ARG A 14 -21.35 -6.20 -3.66
N ASN A 15 -20.08 -6.40 -4.03
CA ASN A 15 -19.68 -7.35 -5.06
C ASN A 15 -20.28 -8.75 -4.80
N PRO A 16 -21.10 -9.31 -5.72
CA PRO A 16 -21.75 -10.61 -5.52
C PRO A 16 -20.76 -11.78 -5.43
N LEU A 17 -19.54 -11.66 -5.98
CA LEU A 17 -18.50 -12.69 -5.91
C LEU A 17 -17.78 -12.72 -4.54
N HIS A 18 -17.96 -11.67 -3.74
CA HIS A 18 -17.27 -11.44 -2.48
C HIS A 18 -18.19 -11.60 -1.25
N ARG A 19 -19.35 -12.22 -1.46
CA ARG A 19 -20.31 -12.57 -0.42
C ARG A 19 -19.80 -13.76 0.40
N ASN A 20 -20.45 -14.03 1.53
CA ASN A 20 -20.13 -15.18 2.37
C ASN A 20 -20.19 -16.49 1.54
N PRO A 21 -19.18 -17.38 1.56
CA PRO A 21 -18.03 -17.47 2.49
C PRO A 21 -16.67 -17.00 1.95
N LYS A 22 -16.62 -16.12 0.95
CA LYS A 22 -15.36 -15.62 0.40
C LYS A 22 -14.55 -14.87 1.48
N VAL A 23 -13.28 -15.23 1.64
CA VAL A 23 -12.34 -14.50 2.50
C VAL A 23 -11.87 -13.25 1.77
N VAL A 24 -11.86 -12.11 2.46
CA VAL A 24 -11.38 -10.83 1.92
C VAL A 24 -9.96 -10.97 1.36
N ASP A 25 -9.67 -10.33 0.23
CA ASP A 25 -8.32 -10.19 -0.28
C ASP A 25 -7.75 -8.83 0.11
N LEU A 26 -6.86 -8.80 1.11
CA LEU A 26 -6.28 -7.56 1.62
C LEU A 26 -5.35 -6.87 0.61
N ASP A 27 -5.01 -7.52 -0.49
CA ASP A 27 -4.21 -6.94 -1.58
C ASP A 27 -4.91 -7.09 -2.94
N TYR A 28 -6.24 -6.96 -2.91
CA TYR A 28 -7.08 -7.14 -4.10
C TYR A 28 -6.58 -6.30 -5.28
N SER A 29 -6.34 -7.00 -6.40
CA SER A 29 -5.78 -6.42 -7.63
C SER A 29 -6.78 -6.39 -8.79
N PHE A 30 -8.07 -6.23 -8.45
CA PHE A 30 -9.20 -6.16 -9.38
C PHE A 30 -9.47 -7.44 -10.17
N SER A 31 -8.92 -8.57 -9.71
CA SER A 31 -9.09 -9.89 -10.29
C SER A 31 -9.27 -10.93 -9.19
N GLU A 32 -10.03 -11.97 -9.49
CA GLU A 32 -10.27 -13.05 -8.53
C GLU A 32 -9.04 -13.92 -8.34
N SER A 33 -8.71 -14.20 -7.08
CA SER A 33 -7.69 -15.18 -6.74
C SER A 33 -8.28 -16.59 -6.76
N ASN A 34 -7.48 -17.56 -7.23
CA ASN A 34 -7.78 -19.00 -7.15
C ASN A 34 -7.30 -19.62 -5.82
N ARG A 35 -7.00 -18.80 -4.82
CA ARG A 35 -6.48 -19.26 -3.52
C ARG A 35 -7.58 -19.93 -2.71
N THR A 36 -7.24 -20.97 -1.98
CA THR A 36 -8.13 -21.52 -0.94
C THR A 36 -8.30 -20.49 0.20
N PRO A 37 -9.37 -20.58 1.01
CA PRO A 37 -9.54 -19.71 2.17
C PRO A 37 -8.32 -19.67 3.10
N GLN A 38 -7.68 -20.83 3.34
CA GLN A 38 -6.49 -20.94 4.19
C GLN A 38 -5.28 -20.22 3.57
N GLN A 39 -5.08 -20.37 2.25
CA GLN A 39 -4.03 -19.64 1.53
C GLN A 39 -4.27 -18.13 1.57
N GLN A 40 -5.52 -17.68 1.37
CA GLN A 40 -5.85 -16.25 1.44
C GLN A 40 -5.61 -15.68 2.85
N LEU A 41 -5.92 -16.43 3.91
CA LEU A 41 -5.61 -16.02 5.29
C LEU A 41 -4.10 -15.87 5.53
N GLN A 42 -3.28 -16.78 4.99
CA GLN A 42 -1.81 -16.68 5.10
C GLN A 42 -1.28 -15.44 4.39
N VAL A 43 -1.74 -15.20 3.16
CA VAL A 43 -1.40 -14.00 2.37
C VAL A 43 -1.82 -12.72 3.10
N ASN A 44 -3.05 -12.68 3.62
CA ASN A 44 -3.55 -11.55 4.39
C ASN A 44 -2.71 -11.27 5.64
N ASN A 45 -2.25 -12.31 6.35
CA ASN A 45 -1.37 -12.12 7.50
C ASN A 45 -0.01 -11.54 7.09
N SER A 46 0.55 -11.96 5.95
CA SER A 46 1.78 -11.39 5.41
C SER A 46 1.60 -9.92 5.00
N VAL A 47 0.47 -9.57 4.38
CA VAL A 47 0.09 -8.18 4.08
C VAL A 47 0.02 -7.36 5.37
N MET A 48 -0.70 -7.84 6.38
CA MET A 48 -0.83 -7.13 7.65
C MET A 48 0.52 -6.95 8.37
N TYR A 49 1.37 -7.99 8.43
CA TYR A 49 2.71 -7.87 8.99
C TYR A 49 3.52 -6.79 8.27
N ARG A 50 3.48 -6.78 6.94
CA ARG A 50 4.21 -5.77 6.16
C ARG A 50 3.71 -4.36 6.43
N GLN A 51 2.40 -4.14 6.30
CA GLN A 51 1.79 -2.81 6.39
C GLN A 51 1.85 -2.21 7.81
N MET A 52 1.89 -3.05 8.86
CA MET A 52 1.91 -2.63 10.26
C MET A 52 3.31 -2.65 10.89
N VAL A 53 4.21 -3.52 10.39
CA VAL A 53 5.54 -3.75 10.99
C VAL A 53 6.63 -3.20 10.09
N THR A 54 6.93 -3.85 8.97
CA THR A 54 8.15 -3.57 8.20
C THR A 54 8.05 -2.26 7.40
N ALA A 55 6.91 -1.98 6.78
CA ALA A 55 6.71 -0.78 5.98
C ALA A 55 6.30 0.45 6.81
N ALA A 56 5.92 0.27 8.09
CA ALA A 56 5.39 1.32 8.97
C ALA A 56 6.25 1.53 10.21
N LYS A 57 7.57 1.63 10.03
CA LYS A 57 8.52 1.86 11.13
C LYS A 57 8.48 3.28 11.69
N THR A 58 8.09 4.25 10.88
CA THR A 58 8.09 5.68 11.25
C THR A 58 6.67 6.24 11.24
N PRO A 59 6.39 7.33 12.00
CA PRO A 59 5.07 7.97 11.99
C PRO A 59 4.66 8.44 10.58
N SER A 60 5.59 8.99 9.79
CA SER A 60 5.26 9.50 8.45
C SER A 60 4.91 8.37 7.46
N LEU A 61 5.48 7.17 7.64
CA LEU A 61 5.12 6.00 6.84
C LEU A 61 3.73 5.48 7.23
N PHE A 62 3.39 5.49 8.53
CA PHE A 62 2.09 5.02 9.01
C PHE A 62 0.94 5.99 8.70
N PHE A 63 1.08 7.27 9.09
CA PHE A 63 0.05 8.30 8.95
C PHE A 63 -0.01 8.94 7.57
N GLY A 64 1.09 8.91 6.82
CA GLY A 64 1.21 9.59 5.53
C GLY A 64 1.88 10.96 5.62
N GLN A 65 1.78 11.71 4.53
CA GLN A 65 2.41 13.02 4.36
C GLN A 65 1.58 14.15 4.99
N SER A 66 2.26 15.20 5.43
CA SER A 66 1.59 16.36 6.02
C SER A 66 0.65 17.04 5.02
N TYR A 67 -0.53 17.44 5.49
CA TYR A 67 -1.50 18.24 4.74
C TYR A 67 -1.85 19.49 5.55
N ARG A 68 -1.59 20.67 5.00
CA ARG A 68 -1.83 21.97 5.64
C ARG A 68 -2.72 22.86 4.79
N GLN A 69 -3.24 23.92 5.40
CA GLN A 69 -4.03 24.92 4.69
C GLN A 69 -3.19 25.54 3.56
N GLY A 70 -3.72 25.47 2.33
CA GLY A 70 -3.05 25.97 1.13
C GLY A 70 -2.30 24.90 0.33
N ASP A 71 -2.13 23.70 0.87
CA ASP A 71 -1.55 22.58 0.14
C ASP A 71 -2.52 22.07 -0.95
N SER A 72 -1.96 21.52 -2.02
CA SER A 72 -2.72 20.72 -2.96
C SER A 72 -3.24 19.46 -2.26
N PRO A 73 -4.48 19.01 -2.55
CA PRO A 73 -5.05 17.89 -1.84
C PRO A 73 -4.35 16.57 -2.17
N GLY A 74 -4.35 15.68 -1.18
CA GLY A 74 -3.78 14.34 -1.25
C GLY A 74 -2.25 14.33 -1.28
N PRO A 75 -1.58 14.75 -0.20
CA PRO A 75 -0.12 14.88 -0.16
C PRO A 75 0.63 13.54 -0.27
N GLY A 76 -0.01 12.42 0.07
CA GLY A 76 0.56 11.07 0.04
C GLY A 76 0.06 10.24 1.21
N ALA A 77 -0.58 9.12 0.91
CA ALA A 77 -1.20 8.24 1.90
C ALA A 77 -0.17 7.42 2.70
N GLY A 78 -0.51 7.07 3.93
CA GLY A 78 0.27 6.14 4.76
C GLY A 78 0.12 4.68 4.32
N THR A 79 0.82 3.76 5.01
CA THR A 79 0.79 2.33 4.66
C THR A 79 -0.63 1.76 4.71
N VAL A 80 -1.32 1.92 5.84
CA VAL A 80 -2.64 1.32 6.08
C VAL A 80 -3.70 1.90 5.16
N GLU A 81 -3.66 3.22 4.90
CA GLU A 81 -4.59 3.92 4.01
C GLU A 81 -4.55 3.37 2.57
N ASN A 82 -3.36 3.05 2.05
CA ASN A 82 -3.21 2.34 0.77
C ASN A 82 -3.72 0.90 0.90
N THR A 83 -3.03 0.10 1.72
CA THR A 83 -3.30 -1.33 1.90
C THR A 83 -3.24 -1.64 3.40
N PRO A 84 -4.28 -2.24 4.01
CA PRO A 84 -5.45 -2.85 3.37
C PRO A 84 -6.68 -1.94 3.20
N HIS A 85 -6.67 -0.68 3.65
CA HIS A 85 -7.89 0.15 3.62
C HIS A 85 -8.42 0.32 2.19
N GLY A 86 -7.59 0.85 1.28
CA GLY A 86 -8.01 1.10 -0.10
C GLY A 86 -8.43 -0.18 -0.83
N THR A 87 -7.73 -1.29 -0.61
CA THR A 87 -8.04 -2.60 -1.22
C THR A 87 -9.33 -3.21 -0.70
N VAL A 88 -9.67 -3.05 0.58
CA VAL A 88 -10.94 -3.55 1.14
C VAL A 88 -12.14 -2.76 0.60
N HIS A 89 -11.99 -1.44 0.39
CA HIS A 89 -13.01 -0.63 -0.27
C HIS A 89 -13.38 -1.17 -1.66
N VAL A 90 -12.37 -1.30 -2.52
CA VAL A 90 -12.54 -1.76 -3.91
C VAL A 90 -12.87 -3.24 -4.02
N TRP A 91 -12.49 -4.07 -3.04
CA TRP A 91 -12.95 -5.45 -2.94
C TRP A 91 -14.44 -5.50 -2.60
N THR A 92 -14.92 -4.66 -1.68
CA THR A 92 -16.31 -4.72 -1.22
C THR A 92 -17.31 -4.13 -2.22
N GLY A 93 -16.95 -3.02 -2.89
CA GLY A 93 -17.81 -2.32 -3.85
C GLY A 93 -18.21 -3.19 -5.05
N ASN A 94 -19.42 -3.01 -5.59
CA ASN A 94 -19.90 -3.83 -6.70
C ASN A 94 -19.47 -3.26 -8.06
N PRO A 95 -18.59 -3.95 -8.82
CA PRO A 95 -18.10 -3.46 -10.11
C PRO A 95 -19.15 -3.40 -11.23
N SER A 96 -20.38 -3.88 -10.97
CA SER A 96 -21.51 -3.73 -11.89
C SER A 96 -22.26 -2.41 -11.72
N ASN A 97 -22.01 -1.67 -10.63
CA ASN A 97 -22.56 -0.33 -10.46
C ASN A 97 -21.74 0.72 -11.22
N PRO A 98 -22.31 1.87 -11.60
CA PRO A 98 -21.63 2.84 -12.47
C PRO A 98 -20.27 3.35 -11.95
N ASN A 99 -20.07 3.41 -10.63
CA ASN A 99 -18.82 3.84 -10.01
C ASN A 99 -18.37 2.90 -8.87
N ASP A 100 -18.66 1.61 -8.99
CA ASP A 100 -18.34 0.60 -7.96
C ASP A 100 -19.03 0.83 -6.60
N GLU A 101 -20.19 1.50 -6.58
CA GLU A 101 -20.95 1.76 -5.37
C GLU A 101 -21.28 0.48 -4.58
N ASP A 102 -21.51 0.53 -3.28
CA ASP A 102 -21.34 1.73 -2.42
C ASP A 102 -19.88 1.82 -1.90
N MET A 103 -19.30 0.74 -1.37
CA MET A 103 -17.95 0.73 -0.77
C MET A 103 -16.79 1.05 -1.72
N GLY A 104 -16.93 0.84 -3.03
CA GLY A 104 -15.83 0.97 -4.01
C GLY A 104 -15.48 2.41 -4.39
N THR A 105 -16.23 3.40 -3.91
CA THR A 105 -16.00 4.82 -4.19
C THR A 105 -16.37 5.68 -2.98
N LEU A 106 -15.53 6.68 -2.68
CA LEU A 106 -15.58 7.39 -1.39
C LEU A 106 -16.87 8.19 -1.18
N TYR A 107 -17.50 8.68 -2.25
CA TYR A 107 -18.72 9.49 -2.15
C TYR A 107 -19.95 8.67 -1.68
N SER A 108 -19.91 7.35 -1.84
CA SER A 108 -20.99 6.44 -1.47
C SER A 108 -20.61 5.44 -0.39
N ALA A 109 -19.33 5.28 -0.05
CA ALA A 109 -18.86 4.20 0.83
C ALA A 109 -19.64 4.10 2.14
N ALA A 110 -19.88 5.22 2.81
CA ALA A 110 -20.60 5.26 4.09
C ALA A 110 -22.11 4.97 4.00
N ARG A 111 -22.67 4.79 2.80
CA ARG A 111 -24.05 4.33 2.62
C ARG A 111 -24.18 2.84 2.97
N ASP A 112 -23.10 2.08 2.81
CA ASP A 112 -23.00 0.70 3.26
C ASP A 112 -22.66 0.66 4.77
N PRO A 113 -23.49 0.06 5.64
CA PRO A 113 -23.20 -0.04 7.06
C PRO A 113 -21.87 -0.72 7.41
N ILE A 114 -21.30 -1.56 6.53
CA ILE A 114 -20.00 -2.22 6.77
C ILE A 114 -18.83 -1.22 6.77
N PHE A 115 -19.00 -0.03 6.18
CA PHE A 115 -18.02 1.05 6.18
C PHE A 115 -17.56 1.38 7.60
N PHE A 116 -18.49 1.53 8.54
CA PHE A 116 -18.18 1.88 9.92
C PHE A 116 -17.45 0.75 10.66
N ALA A 117 -17.76 -0.52 10.34
CA ALA A 117 -17.03 -1.67 10.89
C ALA A 117 -15.62 -1.78 10.31
N HIS A 118 -15.46 -1.48 9.01
CA HIS A 118 -14.16 -1.39 8.36
C HIS A 118 -13.28 -0.32 9.01
N HIS A 119 -13.80 0.91 9.13
CA HIS A 119 -13.07 2.01 9.76
C HIS A 119 -12.85 1.83 11.26
N GLY A 120 -13.75 1.13 11.97
CA GLY A 120 -13.50 0.72 13.35
C GLY A 120 -12.28 -0.20 13.47
N ASN A 121 -12.06 -1.12 12.51
CA ASN A 121 -10.82 -1.89 12.52
C ASN A 121 -9.60 -1.08 12.05
N VAL A 122 -9.74 -0.11 11.14
CA VAL A 122 -8.64 0.81 10.77
C VAL A 122 -8.20 1.66 11.98
N ASP A 123 -9.14 2.18 12.76
CA ASP A 123 -8.86 2.89 14.02
C ASP A 123 -8.19 1.96 15.07
N ARG A 124 -8.67 0.72 15.18
CA ARG A 124 -8.01 -0.32 16.00
C ARG A 124 -6.56 -0.56 15.57
N LEU A 125 -6.24 -0.52 14.27
CA LEU A 125 -4.87 -0.71 13.79
C LEU A 125 -3.94 0.40 14.29
N TRP A 126 -4.39 1.65 14.37
CA TRP A 126 -3.60 2.73 14.97
C TRP A 126 -3.25 2.42 16.43
N SER A 127 -4.24 1.99 17.23
CA SER A 127 -4.01 1.58 18.62
C SER A 127 -2.99 0.44 18.71
N ILE A 128 -3.09 -0.58 17.84
CA ILE A 128 -2.14 -1.71 17.82
C ILE A 128 -0.74 -1.27 17.40
N TRP A 129 -0.62 -0.45 16.36
CA TRP A 129 0.66 0.00 15.81
C TRP A 129 1.54 0.63 16.88
N LYS A 130 0.95 1.45 17.77
CA LYS A 130 1.64 2.06 18.91
C LYS A 130 2.19 1.05 19.92
N THR A 131 1.60 -0.14 20.02
CA THR A 131 2.07 -1.19 20.94
C THR A 131 3.24 -2.01 20.39
N LEU A 132 3.55 -1.88 19.10
CA LEU A 132 4.63 -2.62 18.44
C LEU A 132 6.03 -2.04 18.70
N GLY A 133 6.13 -0.96 19.47
CA GLY A 133 7.39 -0.35 19.91
C GLY A 133 8.20 0.30 18.78
N GLY A 134 9.46 0.64 19.09
CA GLY A 134 10.34 1.37 18.18
C GLY A 134 9.92 2.83 18.03
N ARG A 135 9.94 3.35 16.79
CA ARG A 135 9.58 4.73 16.46
C ARG A 135 8.07 4.92 16.22
N ARG A 136 7.25 3.94 16.59
CA ARG A 136 5.80 3.92 16.34
C ARG A 136 5.05 4.76 17.36
N THR A 137 5.11 6.06 17.16
CA THR A 137 4.55 7.09 18.06
C THR A 137 3.64 8.03 17.28
N ASP A 138 2.71 8.67 17.99
CA ASP A 138 1.85 9.70 17.38
C ASP A 138 2.69 10.88 16.83
N LEU A 139 2.19 11.53 15.79
CA LEU A 139 2.81 12.75 15.26
C LEU A 139 2.79 13.87 16.32
N THR A 140 3.91 14.59 16.44
CA THR A 140 4.09 15.68 17.41
C THR A 140 4.04 17.07 16.77
N ASP A 141 3.84 17.13 15.45
CA ASP A 141 3.72 18.38 14.70
C ASP A 141 2.50 19.20 15.18
N SER A 142 2.71 20.49 15.45
CA SER A 142 1.66 21.34 16.01
C SER A 142 0.52 21.61 15.02
N ASP A 143 0.80 21.68 13.71
CA ASP A 143 -0.25 21.91 12.71
C ASP A 143 -1.17 20.69 12.63
N TYR A 144 -0.61 19.48 12.72
CA TYR A 144 -1.37 18.25 12.85
C TYR A 144 -2.21 18.24 14.14
N LEU A 145 -1.58 18.44 15.30
CA LEU A 145 -2.26 18.33 16.60
C LEU A 145 -3.39 19.37 16.78
N GLN A 146 -3.21 20.57 16.23
CA GLN A 146 -4.20 21.65 16.31
C GLN A 146 -5.20 21.66 15.15
N ALA A 147 -5.06 20.77 14.17
CA ALA A 147 -6.04 20.64 13.10
C ALA A 147 -7.43 20.32 13.70
N THR A 148 -8.44 21.02 13.20
CA THR A 148 -9.81 20.91 13.71
C THR A 148 -10.79 20.44 12.66
N PHE A 149 -11.77 19.65 13.10
CA PHE A 149 -12.87 19.16 12.28
C PHE A 149 -14.20 19.49 12.95
N GLU A 150 -15.27 19.58 12.16
CA GLU A 150 -16.62 19.87 12.64
C GLU A 150 -17.53 18.67 12.38
N PHE A 151 -18.19 18.18 13.43
CA PHE A 151 -19.13 17.06 13.37
C PHE A 151 -20.42 17.43 14.10
N TYR A 152 -21.53 16.81 13.69
CA TYR A 152 -22.74 16.83 14.50
C TYR A 152 -22.65 15.77 15.59
N ASP A 153 -22.96 16.14 16.83
CA ASP A 153 -23.12 15.20 17.94
C ASP A 153 -24.50 14.51 17.91
N GLU A 154 -24.74 13.61 18.86
CA GLU A 154 -26.02 12.89 19.00
C GLU A 154 -27.21 13.81 19.34
N ASN A 155 -26.94 15.03 19.81
CA ASN A 155 -27.93 16.05 20.16
C ASN A 155 -28.14 17.06 19.02
N LYS A 156 -27.52 16.84 17.85
CA LYS A 156 -27.58 17.70 16.66
C LYS A 156 -26.89 19.06 16.84
N ASN A 157 -25.97 19.16 17.80
CA ASN A 157 -25.10 20.33 17.92
C ASN A 157 -23.91 20.17 16.98
N LEU A 158 -23.50 21.27 16.34
CA LEU A 158 -22.25 21.31 15.59
C LEU A 158 -21.09 21.50 16.59
N VAL A 159 -20.22 20.50 16.69
CA VAL A 159 -19.09 20.46 17.61
C VAL A 159 -17.78 20.50 16.82
N ARG A 160 -16.87 21.37 17.25
CA ARG A 160 -15.51 21.41 16.74
C ARG A 160 -14.60 20.56 17.61
N VAL A 161 -13.90 19.61 17.00
CA VAL A 161 -12.94 18.71 17.65
C VAL A 161 -11.53 18.95 17.12
N LYS A 162 -10.51 18.58 17.88
CA LYS A 162 -9.10 18.67 17.48
C LYS A 162 -8.46 17.29 17.47
N ILE A 163 -7.44 17.09 16.63
CA ILE A 163 -6.70 15.81 16.60
C ILE A 163 -6.07 15.48 17.95
N ALA A 164 -5.48 16.47 18.63
CA ALA A 164 -4.83 16.25 19.93
C ALA A 164 -5.75 15.61 20.99
N ASP A 165 -7.06 15.85 20.91
CA ASP A 165 -8.04 15.34 21.87
C ASP A 165 -8.41 13.87 21.61
N ALA A 166 -8.05 13.33 20.43
CA ALA A 166 -8.41 11.99 19.97
C ALA A 166 -7.25 10.97 19.97
N LEU A 167 -6.05 11.36 20.41
CA LEU A 167 -4.87 10.46 20.36
C LEU A 167 -4.99 9.22 21.26
N GLN A 168 -5.80 9.29 22.31
CA GLN A 168 -6.03 8.20 23.27
C GLN A 168 -7.52 7.88 23.33
N THR A 169 -7.88 6.65 23.00
CA THR A 169 -9.27 6.20 22.91
C THR A 169 -9.97 6.22 24.26
N GLU A 170 -9.21 6.11 25.36
CA GLU A 170 -9.70 6.22 26.73
C GLU A 170 -10.29 7.61 27.03
N ASN A 171 -9.72 8.68 26.46
CA ASN A 171 -10.28 10.04 26.59
C ASN A 171 -11.63 10.16 25.88
N LEU A 172 -11.84 9.35 24.84
CA LEU A 172 -13.09 9.22 24.09
C LEU A 172 -14.01 8.13 24.66
N ARG A 173 -13.62 7.50 25.78
CA ARG A 173 -14.40 6.52 26.55
C ARG A 173 -14.75 5.24 25.77
N TYR A 174 -13.88 4.81 24.87
CA TYR A 174 -14.00 3.51 24.23
C TYR A 174 -12.65 2.79 24.16
N ASN A 175 -12.69 1.48 23.95
CA ASN A 175 -11.51 0.68 23.59
C ASN A 175 -11.98 -0.55 22.80
N TYR A 176 -11.02 -1.27 22.21
CA TYR A 176 -11.27 -2.48 21.45
C TYR A 176 -11.18 -3.72 22.35
N GLN A 177 -12.03 -4.70 22.07
CA GLN A 177 -11.89 -6.02 22.69
C GLN A 177 -10.53 -6.62 22.32
N ASN A 178 -9.85 -7.17 23.33
CA ASN A 178 -8.62 -7.93 23.13
C ASN A 178 -8.94 -9.25 22.40
N VAL A 179 -8.37 -9.39 21.21
CA VAL A 179 -8.47 -10.58 20.37
C VAL A 179 -7.10 -10.91 19.80
N ASP A 180 -6.88 -12.17 19.46
CA ASP A 180 -5.62 -12.62 18.88
C ASP A 180 -5.24 -11.81 17.64
N ILE A 181 -3.94 -11.51 17.53
CA ILE A 181 -3.37 -10.74 16.42
C ILE A 181 -2.38 -11.66 15.67
N PRO A 182 -2.87 -12.56 14.80
CA PRO A 182 -2.08 -13.65 14.23
C PRO A 182 -0.96 -13.16 13.30
N TRP A 183 -1.05 -11.93 12.80
CA TRP A 183 -0.11 -11.34 11.87
C TRP A 183 1.07 -10.62 12.53
N VAL A 184 1.13 -10.46 13.86
CA VAL A 184 2.26 -9.77 14.52
C VAL A 184 3.54 -10.59 14.48
N ARG A 185 3.42 -11.91 14.30
CA ARG A 185 4.56 -12.82 14.13
C ARG A 185 4.83 -13.05 12.65
N ARG A 186 6.10 -12.90 12.28
CA ARG A 186 6.56 -13.07 10.91
C ARG A 186 6.37 -14.51 10.45
N THR A 187 5.46 -14.75 9.51
CA THR A 187 5.42 -15.97 8.71
C THR A 187 6.34 -15.78 7.51
N THR A 188 7.65 -15.93 7.68
CA THR A 188 8.57 -15.93 6.53
C THR A 188 8.38 -17.21 5.71
N THR A 189 7.70 -17.12 4.57
CA THR A 189 8.05 -17.94 3.40
C THR A 189 9.01 -17.12 2.56
N ARG A 190 10.30 -17.47 2.58
CA ARG A 190 11.23 -17.00 1.53
C ARG A 190 10.62 -17.37 0.18
N SER A 191 10.70 -16.46 -0.78
CA SER A 191 10.18 -16.65 -2.14
C SER A 191 10.62 -18.01 -2.68
N ALA A 192 9.65 -18.81 -3.12
CA ALA A 192 9.83 -20.11 -3.75
C ALA A 192 10.45 -20.02 -5.15
N VAL A 193 11.32 -19.04 -5.41
CA VAL A 193 12.17 -18.99 -6.61
C VAL A 193 13.38 -19.93 -6.48
N ALA A 194 13.50 -20.64 -5.35
CA ALA A 194 14.39 -21.80 -5.18
C ALA A 194 13.76 -23.17 -5.52
N THR A 195 12.49 -23.25 -5.95
CA THR A 195 11.83 -24.53 -6.26
C THR A 195 10.99 -24.50 -7.53
N THR A 196 11.60 -24.15 -8.66
CA THR A 196 11.41 -25.02 -9.83
C THR A 196 12.32 -26.22 -9.63
N PHE A 197 11.73 -27.42 -9.53
CA PHE A 197 12.32 -28.69 -9.07
C PHE A 197 12.31 -28.90 -7.56
N SER A 198 11.19 -29.39 -7.03
CA SER A 198 11.08 -30.75 -6.44
C SER A 198 9.74 -30.90 -5.71
N GLY A 199 9.21 -32.12 -5.70
CA GLY A 199 8.00 -32.50 -4.99
C GLY A 199 8.09 -32.34 -3.45
N PRO A 200 7.18 -32.99 -2.72
CA PRO A 200 6.94 -32.69 -1.31
C PRO A 200 8.15 -33.05 -0.44
N GLY A 201 8.72 -32.05 0.24
CA GLY A 201 9.66 -32.23 1.36
C GLY A 201 11.12 -31.84 1.05
N GLY A 202 11.61 -30.81 1.73
CA GLY A 202 13.05 -30.50 1.84
C GLY A 202 13.40 -29.07 1.46
N GLY A 203 13.78 -28.25 2.45
CA GLY A 203 14.36 -26.92 2.23
C GLY A 203 15.77 -27.00 1.63
N PRO A 204 16.27 -25.92 0.98
CA PRO A 204 17.56 -25.95 0.30
C PRO A 204 18.75 -25.95 1.29
N SER A 205 19.75 -26.78 0.97
CA SER A 205 20.99 -26.96 1.75
C SER A 205 22.02 -25.84 1.45
N PRO A 206 22.93 -25.48 2.40
CA PRO A 206 23.86 -24.36 2.29
C PRO A 206 24.82 -24.39 1.08
N ALA A 207 25.06 -25.56 0.49
CA ALA A 207 25.92 -25.71 -0.70
C ALA A 207 25.31 -25.09 -1.98
N MET A 208 24.01 -24.78 -2.00
CA MET A 208 23.30 -24.18 -3.15
C MET A 208 23.31 -22.64 -3.14
N ALA A 209 23.81 -21.99 -2.09
CA ALA A 209 23.81 -20.53 -1.95
C ALA A 209 24.84 -19.83 -2.87
N GLY A 210 26.00 -20.45 -3.13
CA GLY A 210 27.03 -19.91 -4.02
C GLY A 210 26.59 -19.82 -5.49
N PRO A 211 26.06 -20.91 -6.08
CA PRO A 211 25.52 -20.90 -7.44
C PRO A 211 24.33 -19.94 -7.63
N LEU A 212 23.53 -19.73 -6.57
CA LEU A 212 22.42 -18.78 -6.58
C LEU A 212 22.91 -17.33 -6.60
N LYS A 213 23.90 -16.97 -5.77
CA LYS A 213 24.52 -15.62 -5.78
C LYS A 213 25.15 -15.29 -7.13
N GLU A 214 25.80 -16.24 -7.80
CA GLU A 214 26.40 -16.00 -9.12
C GLU A 214 25.35 -15.92 -10.25
N LYS A 215 24.29 -16.72 -10.21
CA LYS A 215 23.15 -16.58 -11.16
C LYS A 215 22.40 -15.26 -10.98
N ILE A 216 22.23 -14.81 -9.74
CA ILE A 216 21.69 -13.48 -9.44
C ILE A 216 22.60 -12.40 -10.03
N LYS A 217 23.92 -12.48 -9.85
CA LYS A 217 24.88 -11.51 -10.42
C LYS A 217 24.92 -11.52 -11.97
N GLU A 218 24.82 -12.68 -12.60
CA GLU A 218 24.80 -12.80 -14.07
C GLU A 218 23.50 -12.22 -14.65
N LYS A 219 22.36 -12.56 -14.07
CA LYS A 219 21.07 -11.94 -14.44
C LYS A 219 20.99 -10.47 -14.09
N TYR A 220 21.69 -10.03 -13.04
CA TYR A 220 21.88 -8.63 -12.72
C TYR A 220 22.72 -7.89 -13.76
N ARG A 221 23.67 -8.56 -14.44
CA ARG A 221 24.37 -7.98 -15.60
C ARG A 221 23.46 -7.84 -16.81
N ASP A 222 22.64 -8.84 -17.10
CA ASP A 222 21.64 -8.77 -18.19
C ASP A 222 20.55 -7.73 -17.90
N PHE A 223 20.12 -7.62 -16.63
CA PHE A 223 19.27 -6.53 -16.15
C PHE A 223 19.97 -5.17 -16.29
N LYS A 224 21.24 -5.02 -15.88
CA LYS A 224 22.03 -3.79 -16.09
C LYS A 224 22.21 -3.46 -17.59
N LYS A 225 22.16 -4.46 -18.48
CA LYS A 225 22.18 -4.30 -19.94
C LYS A 225 20.81 -3.83 -20.48
N GLY A 226 19.70 -4.44 -20.06
CA GLY A 226 18.34 -3.96 -20.36
C GLY A 226 18.07 -2.56 -19.78
N LEU A 227 18.67 -2.25 -18.63
CA LEU A 227 18.69 -0.91 -18.03
C LEU A 227 19.54 0.08 -18.83
N LYS A 228 20.60 -0.35 -19.55
CA LYS A 228 21.34 0.52 -20.48
C LYS A 228 20.49 0.88 -21.70
N GLU A 229 19.70 -0.06 -22.19
CA GLU A 229 18.72 0.15 -23.27
C GLU A 229 17.55 1.04 -22.77
N PHE A 230 17.08 0.84 -21.54
CA PHE A 230 16.11 1.73 -20.86
C PHE A 230 16.68 3.12 -20.54
N LYS A 231 17.98 3.22 -20.24
CA LYS A 231 18.70 4.49 -20.04
C LYS A 231 18.91 5.28 -21.33
N ALA A 232 18.92 4.61 -22.49
CA ALA A 232 18.93 5.30 -23.78
C ALA A 232 17.59 6.05 -24.02
N ASP A 233 16.50 5.52 -23.47
CA ASP A 233 15.17 6.15 -23.37
C ASP A 233 15.04 7.15 -22.18
N LEU A 234 16.09 7.32 -21.37
CA LEU A 234 16.19 8.26 -20.24
C LEU A 234 17.23 9.37 -20.49
N LYS A 235 17.47 9.73 -21.74
CA LYS A 235 18.12 11.03 -22.02
C LYS A 235 17.18 12.20 -21.78
N ASP A 236 15.88 11.95 -21.66
CA ASP A 236 14.88 12.90 -21.20
C ASP A 236 14.34 12.51 -19.82
N LYS A 237 13.99 13.51 -19.01
CA LYS A 237 13.41 13.37 -17.67
C LYS A 237 12.25 12.35 -17.66
N MET A 238 12.11 11.57 -16.59
CA MET A 238 10.97 10.64 -16.38
C MET A 238 9.61 11.35 -16.18
N ALA A 239 9.60 12.68 -16.13
CA ALA A 239 8.43 13.52 -15.88
C ALA A 239 7.19 13.08 -16.68
N GLY A 240 6.14 12.67 -15.96
CA GLY A 240 4.86 12.27 -16.55
C GLY A 240 4.87 10.95 -17.33
N ARG A 241 5.82 10.02 -17.06
CA ARG A 241 5.84 8.71 -17.73
C ARG A 241 4.63 7.87 -17.33
N LYS A 242 3.77 7.54 -18.30
CA LYS A 242 2.60 6.68 -18.09
C LYS A 242 3.01 5.25 -17.78
N LEU A 243 2.32 4.62 -16.84
CA LEU A 243 2.54 3.22 -16.46
C LEU A 243 1.68 2.29 -17.32
N GLU A 244 1.99 2.24 -18.62
CA GLU A 244 1.28 1.40 -19.59
C GLU A 244 1.63 -0.09 -19.48
N LYS A 245 2.85 -0.37 -19.00
CA LYS A 245 3.44 -1.69 -18.79
C LYS A 245 4.35 -1.66 -17.56
N THR A 246 4.88 -2.82 -17.16
CA THR A 246 5.87 -2.88 -16.09
C THR A 246 7.03 -1.92 -16.34
N LEU A 247 7.33 -1.11 -15.33
CA LEU A 247 8.48 -0.22 -15.31
C LEU A 247 9.58 -0.83 -14.46
N LYS A 248 10.82 -0.76 -14.95
CA LYS A 248 12.01 -1.20 -14.22
C LYS A 248 12.99 -0.05 -14.11
N ALA A 249 13.53 0.16 -12.93
CA ALA A 249 14.54 1.17 -12.67
C ALA A 249 15.66 0.59 -11.82
N LEU A 250 16.85 1.19 -11.92
CA LEU A 250 17.96 0.89 -11.02
C LEU A 250 18.16 2.10 -10.13
N VAL A 251 18.05 1.87 -8.83
CA VAL A 251 18.19 2.89 -7.81
C VAL A 251 19.57 2.77 -7.21
N LYS A 252 20.33 3.87 -7.23
CA LYS A 252 21.62 3.96 -6.53
C LYS A 252 21.39 4.41 -5.11
N ARG A 253 22.10 3.81 -4.17
CA ARG A 253 22.00 4.13 -2.74
C ARG A 253 23.08 5.13 -2.36
N PRO A 254 22.76 6.41 -2.12
CA PRO A 254 23.74 7.39 -1.66
C PRO A 254 24.23 7.09 -0.23
N ARG A 255 23.38 6.44 0.57
CA ARG A 255 23.66 6.00 1.94
C ARG A 255 23.04 4.62 2.15
N LYS A 256 23.75 3.73 2.84
CA LYS A 256 23.25 2.39 3.20
C LYS A 256 22.78 2.42 4.64
N VAL A 257 21.54 2.02 4.87
CA VAL A 257 20.95 1.88 6.21
C VAL A 257 20.53 0.42 6.36
N LYS A 258 20.83 -0.18 7.50
CA LYS A 258 20.43 -1.56 7.81
C LYS A 258 19.06 -1.58 8.44
N ALA A 259 18.31 -2.66 8.25
CA ALA A 259 16.97 -2.82 8.83
C ALA A 259 16.95 -2.73 10.36
N ALA A 260 18.08 -3.07 11.01
CA ALA A 260 18.28 -3.00 12.44
C ALA A 260 18.72 -1.61 12.96
N ASP A 261 19.04 -0.68 12.06
CA ASP A 261 19.43 0.68 12.44
C ASP A 261 18.21 1.48 12.91
N PHE A 262 18.49 2.62 13.56
CA PHE A 262 17.43 3.55 13.98
C PHE A 262 16.80 4.29 12.80
N ASP A 263 17.62 4.60 11.79
CA ASP A 263 17.18 5.24 10.55
C ASP A 263 16.42 4.22 9.68
N GLU A 264 15.49 4.70 8.85
CA GLU A 264 14.81 3.89 7.84
C GLU A 264 15.16 4.38 6.43
N GLU A 265 15.39 3.45 5.51
CA GLU A 265 15.58 3.75 4.09
C GLU A 265 14.23 3.68 3.37
N ILE A 266 13.84 4.79 2.74
CA ILE A 266 12.51 4.98 2.15
C ILE A 266 12.64 5.14 0.65
N LEU A 267 11.98 4.25 -0.10
CA LEU A 267 11.79 4.40 -1.54
C LEU A 267 10.62 5.34 -1.81
N VAL A 268 10.89 6.41 -2.55
CA VAL A 268 9.89 7.40 -2.96
C VAL A 268 9.67 7.30 -4.45
N ILE A 269 8.44 6.96 -4.85
CA ILE A 269 7.96 7.11 -6.21
C ILE A 269 7.35 8.51 -6.29
N GLU A 270 8.02 9.39 -7.02
CA GLU A 270 7.72 10.81 -7.05
C GLU A 270 6.65 11.15 -8.08
N GLY A 271 5.81 12.12 -7.70
CA GLY A 271 4.89 12.74 -8.64
C GLY A 271 3.92 11.75 -9.29
N VAL A 272 3.43 10.77 -8.52
CA VAL A 272 2.36 9.86 -8.95
C VAL A 272 1.13 10.71 -9.27
N GLN A 273 0.80 10.78 -10.56
CA GLN A 273 -0.34 11.50 -11.09
C GLN A 273 -1.45 10.52 -11.44
N VAL A 274 -2.61 10.68 -10.82
CA VAL A 274 -3.78 9.83 -11.02
C VAL A 274 -5.04 10.68 -11.05
N ALA A 275 -5.99 10.32 -11.91
CA ALA A 275 -7.31 10.94 -11.87
C ALA A 275 -8.08 10.45 -10.63
N CYS A 276 -8.66 11.38 -9.85
CA CYS A 276 -9.32 11.08 -8.59
C CYS A 276 -10.50 10.10 -8.75
N ASP A 277 -11.15 10.08 -9.91
CA ASP A 277 -12.29 9.22 -10.25
C ASP A 277 -11.88 7.83 -10.75
N GLU A 278 -10.59 7.55 -10.91
CA GLU A 278 -10.09 6.28 -11.45
C GLU A 278 -9.62 5.33 -10.36
N LYS A 279 -9.98 4.04 -10.51
CA LYS A 279 -9.49 2.98 -9.64
C LYS A 279 -8.13 2.50 -10.15
N VAL A 280 -7.08 2.75 -9.37
CA VAL A 280 -5.70 2.46 -9.77
C VAL A 280 -5.00 1.65 -8.69
N LYS A 281 -4.22 0.65 -9.11
CA LYS A 281 -3.25 -0.05 -8.26
C LYS A 281 -2.00 -0.34 -9.06
N PHE A 282 -0.84 -0.20 -8.42
CA PHE A 282 0.40 -0.80 -8.91
C PHE A 282 1.20 -1.34 -7.73
N ASP A 283 1.93 -2.40 -7.99
CA ASP A 283 2.77 -3.08 -7.00
C ASP A 283 4.22 -2.68 -7.24
N VAL A 284 5.00 -2.62 -6.16
CA VAL A 284 6.42 -2.28 -6.21
C VAL A 284 7.22 -3.44 -5.64
N TYR A 285 8.22 -3.87 -6.39
CA TYR A 285 9.14 -4.93 -6.02
C TYR A 285 10.59 -4.46 -6.06
N ILE A 286 11.43 -5.02 -5.19
CA ILE A 286 12.87 -4.84 -5.17
C ILE A 286 13.54 -6.12 -5.64
N ASN A 287 14.46 -5.99 -6.61
CA ASN A 287 15.21 -7.10 -7.18
C ASN A 287 14.35 -8.28 -7.66
N LEU A 288 13.17 -8.00 -8.23
CA LEU A 288 12.33 -9.03 -8.84
C LEU A 288 12.98 -9.58 -10.12
N VAL A 289 13.25 -10.89 -10.17
CA VAL A 289 13.90 -11.54 -11.32
C VAL A 289 13.11 -12.79 -11.77
N ASP A 290 13.04 -13.01 -13.09
CA ASP A 290 12.60 -14.27 -13.72
C ASP A 290 11.19 -14.76 -13.40
N VAL A 291 10.28 -13.85 -13.10
CA VAL A 291 8.86 -14.20 -12.93
C VAL A 291 8.01 -13.49 -13.95
N ASP A 292 6.89 -14.13 -14.27
CA ASP A 292 5.78 -13.45 -14.91
C ASP A 292 5.25 -12.41 -13.91
N GLU A 293 5.56 -11.14 -14.17
CA GLU A 293 5.26 -10.00 -13.29
C GLU A 293 3.76 -9.84 -13.05
N ASP A 294 2.95 -10.24 -14.03
CA ASP A 294 1.50 -10.21 -13.92
C ASP A 294 0.96 -11.31 -12.99
N LYS A 295 1.80 -12.31 -12.67
CA LYS A 295 1.44 -13.45 -11.79
C LYS A 295 2.12 -13.44 -10.43
N VAL A 296 3.14 -12.60 -10.22
CA VAL A 296 3.76 -12.49 -8.89
C VAL A 296 2.82 -11.76 -7.93
N GLY A 297 2.64 -12.33 -6.75
CA GLY A 297 1.80 -11.74 -5.70
C GLY A 297 2.60 -10.91 -4.71
N ASN A 298 1.99 -10.63 -3.55
CA ASN A 298 2.63 -9.93 -2.44
C ASN A 298 3.28 -10.89 -1.42
N ASP A 299 3.24 -12.19 -1.67
CA ASP A 299 3.71 -13.27 -0.79
C ASP A 299 5.20 -13.61 -0.99
N VAL A 300 5.91 -12.76 -1.73
CA VAL A 300 7.34 -12.85 -2.01
C VAL A 300 8.14 -11.83 -1.22
N ALA A 301 9.43 -12.10 -1.00
CA ALA A 301 10.32 -11.22 -0.22
C ALA A 301 10.60 -9.91 -0.96
N GLU A 302 10.57 -9.96 -2.29
CA GLU A 302 10.81 -8.85 -3.20
C GLU A 302 9.71 -7.78 -3.12
N TYR A 303 8.51 -8.12 -2.64
CA TYR A 303 7.39 -7.18 -2.60
C TYR A 303 7.61 -6.10 -1.53
N ALA A 304 7.63 -4.84 -1.95
CA ALA A 304 7.82 -3.68 -1.09
C ALA A 304 6.49 -3.03 -0.67
N GLY A 305 5.48 -3.01 -1.54
CA GLY A 305 4.19 -2.41 -1.25
C GLY A 305 3.35 -2.12 -2.49
N SER A 306 2.16 -1.57 -2.27
CA SER A 306 1.24 -1.18 -3.34
C SER A 306 0.76 0.25 -3.17
N PHE A 307 0.68 0.99 -4.27
CA PHE A 307 -0.09 2.21 -4.34
C PHE A 307 -1.53 1.86 -4.69
N VAL A 308 -2.50 2.45 -4.01
CA VAL A 308 -3.93 2.22 -4.27
C VAL A 308 -4.67 3.55 -4.31
N ASN A 309 -5.45 3.77 -5.38
CA ASN A 309 -6.38 4.89 -5.49
C ASN A 309 -7.82 4.37 -5.47
N VAL A 310 -8.56 4.70 -4.41
CA VAL A 310 -10.01 4.49 -4.36
C VAL A 310 -10.68 5.69 -5.06
N PRO A 311 -11.58 5.47 -6.03
CA PRO A 311 -12.29 6.55 -6.70
C PRO A 311 -12.96 7.54 -5.75
N HIS A 312 -12.83 8.83 -6.06
CA HIS A 312 -13.45 9.95 -5.38
C HIS A 312 -14.09 10.91 -6.39
N THR A 313 -15.17 10.47 -7.02
CA THR A 313 -15.89 11.20 -8.10
C THR A 313 -16.43 12.57 -7.71
N ALA A 314 -16.61 12.84 -6.40
CA ALA A 314 -17.10 14.12 -5.88
C ALA A 314 -16.01 15.18 -5.61
N MET A 315 -14.70 14.87 -5.77
CA MET A 315 -13.65 15.88 -5.61
C MET A 315 -13.59 16.80 -6.84
N LYS A 316 -13.95 18.07 -6.64
CA LYS A 316 -13.46 19.16 -7.50
C LYS A 316 -12.15 19.65 -6.91
N MET A 317 -11.03 19.48 -7.62
CA MET A 317 -9.78 20.11 -7.22
C MET A 317 -9.95 21.63 -7.35
N ALA A 318 -9.53 22.40 -6.34
CA ALA A 318 -9.62 23.86 -6.38
C ALA A 318 -8.85 24.39 -7.60
N GLU A 319 -9.43 25.35 -8.32
CA GLU A 319 -8.78 26.04 -9.45
C GLU A 319 -7.47 26.69 -8.98
N THR A 320 -6.33 26.09 -9.31
CA THR A 320 -5.05 26.77 -9.14
C THR A 320 -4.93 27.87 -10.20
N LYS A 321 -4.52 29.07 -9.80
CA LYS A 321 -4.37 30.31 -10.62
C LYS A 321 -3.34 30.24 -11.77
N LYS A 322 -3.09 29.09 -12.39
CA LYS A 322 -2.34 28.95 -13.64
C LYS A 322 -3.03 27.89 -14.50
N GLY A 323 -3.45 28.32 -15.68
CA GLY A 323 -4.39 27.61 -16.54
C GLY A 323 -4.05 26.14 -16.85
N LEU A 324 -5.13 25.36 -16.95
CA LEU A 324 -5.25 24.02 -17.53
C LEU A 324 -4.28 22.96 -17.00
N THR A 325 -4.63 22.40 -15.85
CA THR A 325 -4.47 20.96 -15.58
C THR A 325 -5.86 20.43 -15.26
N ASP A 326 -6.26 19.30 -15.85
CA ASP A 326 -7.55 18.64 -15.57
C ASP A 326 -7.81 18.63 -14.05
N SER A 327 -8.91 19.25 -13.61
CA SER A 327 -9.25 19.47 -12.19
C SER A 327 -9.58 18.19 -11.43
N ARG A 328 -9.25 17.03 -12.00
CA ARG A 328 -9.39 15.70 -11.43
C ARG A 328 -8.04 15.02 -11.20
N ILE A 329 -6.93 15.53 -11.74
CA ILE A 329 -5.62 14.90 -11.58
C ILE A 329 -5.03 15.30 -10.23
N ARG A 330 -4.80 14.31 -9.38
CA ARG A 330 -4.06 14.43 -8.13
C ARG A 330 -2.61 14.04 -8.37
N LYS A 331 -1.69 14.79 -7.79
CA LYS A 331 -0.25 14.51 -7.83
C LYS A 331 0.27 14.34 -6.40
N SER A 332 0.83 13.18 -6.10
CA SER A 332 1.33 12.85 -4.77
C SER A 332 2.59 12.00 -4.83
N ASN A 333 3.36 11.97 -3.75
CA ASN A 333 4.44 10.99 -3.63
C ASN A 333 3.91 9.70 -2.98
N PHE A 334 4.43 8.56 -3.42
CA PHE A 334 4.19 7.27 -2.78
C PHE A 334 5.48 6.79 -2.11
N ARG A 335 5.42 6.49 -0.81
CA ARG A 335 6.58 6.23 0.04
C ARG A 335 6.50 4.82 0.62
N LEU A 336 7.61 4.11 0.58
CA LEU A 336 7.73 2.73 1.06
C LEU A 336 8.97 2.61 1.95
N GLY A 337 8.82 2.18 3.20
CA GLY A 337 9.95 1.71 4.00
C GLY A 337 10.45 0.40 3.42
N ILE A 338 11.74 0.34 3.06
CA ILE A 338 12.32 -0.79 2.34
C ILE A 338 13.45 -1.48 3.11
N GLY A 339 13.82 -1.01 4.30
CA GLY A 339 14.95 -1.55 5.06
C GLY A 339 14.83 -3.06 5.28
N ASP A 340 13.68 -3.53 5.77
CA ASP A 340 13.45 -4.97 5.96
C ASP A 340 13.41 -5.76 4.64
N VAL A 341 12.94 -5.16 3.54
CA VAL A 341 12.96 -5.82 2.22
C VAL A 341 14.40 -6.02 1.76
N LEU A 342 15.26 -5.01 1.93
CA LEU A 342 16.69 -5.13 1.62
C LEU A 342 17.39 -6.19 2.49
N ALA A 343 17.06 -6.26 3.78
CA ALA A 343 17.57 -7.29 4.69
C ALA A 343 17.11 -8.70 4.29
N ASP A 344 15.84 -8.85 3.93
CA ASP A 344 15.25 -10.14 3.53
C ASP A 344 15.88 -10.71 2.27
N LEU A 345 16.30 -9.82 1.38
CA LEU A 345 16.97 -10.14 0.12
C LEU A 345 18.50 -10.29 0.26
N ASP A 346 19.08 -10.06 1.45
CA ASP A 346 20.53 -10.09 1.70
C ASP A 346 21.31 -9.10 0.82
N ILE A 347 20.76 -7.88 0.63
CA ILE A 347 21.33 -6.82 -0.24
C ILE A 347 21.54 -5.49 0.49
N GLU A 348 21.52 -5.47 1.82
CA GLU A 348 21.74 -4.25 2.63
C GLU A 348 23.11 -3.61 2.38
N ASP A 349 24.09 -4.38 1.93
CA ASP A 349 25.44 -3.90 1.63
C ASP A 349 25.64 -3.54 0.15
N ASP A 350 24.64 -3.75 -0.72
CA ASP A 350 24.73 -3.44 -2.15
C ASP A 350 24.66 -1.92 -2.41
N ASP A 351 25.40 -1.43 -3.42
CA ASP A 351 25.42 0.00 -3.81
C ASP A 351 24.19 0.42 -4.62
N ASP A 352 23.51 -0.55 -5.23
CA ASP A 352 22.35 -0.34 -6.09
C ASP A 352 21.39 -1.54 -6.03
N PHE A 353 20.10 -1.29 -6.28
CA PHE A 353 19.09 -2.34 -6.45
C PHE A 353 18.11 -1.99 -7.57
N ALA A 354 17.46 -3.01 -8.10
CA ALA A 354 16.40 -2.88 -9.09
C ALA A 354 15.05 -2.62 -8.41
N VAL A 355 14.27 -1.71 -8.97
CA VAL A 355 12.86 -1.51 -8.64
C VAL A 355 12.03 -1.92 -9.84
N THR A 356 11.02 -2.74 -9.60
CA THR A 356 10.03 -3.16 -10.61
C THR A 356 8.65 -2.67 -10.17
N ILE A 357 8.01 -1.83 -10.98
CA ILE A 357 6.66 -1.28 -10.74
C ILE A 357 5.71 -1.95 -11.71
N VAL A 358 4.77 -2.73 -11.19
CA VAL A 358 3.84 -3.56 -11.96
C VAL A 358 2.43 -2.95 -11.90
N PRO A 359 1.90 -2.38 -12.99
CA PRO A 359 0.50 -1.94 -13.02
C PRO A 359 -0.46 -3.13 -12.83
N ARG A 360 -1.51 -2.96 -12.01
CA ARG A 360 -2.52 -4.00 -11.76
C ARG A 360 -3.88 -3.64 -12.35
N GLY A 361 -4.63 -4.67 -12.74
CA GLY A 361 -5.97 -4.54 -13.31
C GLY A 361 -5.96 -4.48 -14.83
N LYS A 362 -6.50 -3.38 -15.39
CA LYS A 362 -6.64 -3.22 -16.84
C LYS A 362 -5.29 -2.80 -17.45
N PRO A 363 -4.97 -3.22 -18.69
CA PRO A 363 -3.86 -2.64 -19.43
C PRO A 363 -4.00 -1.12 -19.53
N ASN A 364 -2.88 -0.38 -19.53
CA ASN A 364 -2.84 1.08 -19.65
C ASN A 364 -3.60 1.82 -18.52
N ILE A 365 -3.31 1.48 -17.26
CA ILE A 365 -3.87 2.23 -16.13
C ILE A 365 -3.52 3.72 -16.23
N PRO A 366 -4.45 4.64 -15.91
CA PRO A 366 -4.30 6.08 -16.09
C PRO A 366 -3.45 6.70 -14.96
N VAL A 367 -2.24 6.21 -14.80
CA VAL A 367 -1.26 6.72 -13.83
C VAL A 367 0.04 7.07 -14.53
N SER A 368 0.64 8.18 -14.13
CA SER A 368 2.02 8.50 -14.48
C SER A 368 2.85 8.78 -13.25
N ILE A 369 4.16 8.60 -13.38
CA ILE A 369 5.13 8.88 -12.31
C ILE A 369 6.21 9.80 -12.87
N ASP A 370 6.79 10.63 -12.01
CA ASP A 370 7.81 11.59 -12.42
C ASP A 370 9.23 11.07 -12.22
N ASP A 371 9.52 10.39 -11.10
CA ASP A 371 10.85 9.86 -10.81
C ASP A 371 10.81 8.82 -9.66
N ILE A 372 11.97 8.24 -9.36
CA ILE A 372 12.20 7.38 -8.19
C ILE A 372 13.44 7.87 -7.45
N ARG A 373 13.31 8.10 -6.15
CA ARG A 373 14.44 8.48 -5.29
C ARG A 373 14.41 7.81 -3.93
N LEU A 374 15.47 8.02 -3.17
CA LEU A 374 15.61 7.57 -1.80
C LEU A 374 15.51 8.74 -0.83
N GLU A 375 14.81 8.49 0.26
CA GLU A 375 14.80 9.31 1.47
C GLU A 375 15.30 8.49 2.65
N TYR A 376 15.65 9.19 3.72
CA TYR A 376 16.01 8.58 4.96
C TYR A 376 15.39 9.32 6.12
N GLU A 377 14.87 8.59 7.09
CA GLU A 377 14.18 9.13 8.26
C GLU A 377 14.63 8.52 9.55
#